data_AF-A0A9E0P145-F1
#
_entry.id   AF-A0A9E0P145-F1
#
_cell.length_a   1.000
_cell.length_b   1.000
_cell.length_c   1.000
_cell.angle_alpha   90.00
_cell.angle_beta   90.00
_cell.angle_gamma   90.00
#
_symmetry.space_group_name_H-M   'P 1'
#
loop_
_entity.id
_entity.type
_entity.pdbx_description
1 polymer ?
#
loop_
_entity_poly.entity_id
_entity_poly.type
_entity_poly.pdbx_seq_one_letter_code
_entity_poly.pdbx_strand_id
1 'polypeptide(L)' 'MNEQLMSFLPMIVIFVLFWFLLVRPQQKKMKEHKTMLEALQKGDEVVTQAGMIGRITKLDDNNVTVEVAKNVEIQFQR' A
#
# COMPACT_ATOMS: atom_id res chain seq x y z
N MET A 1 23.12 34.82 -12.62
CA MET A 1 22.30 34.16 -11.60
C MET A 1 21.93 35.23 -10.57
N ASN A 2 20.66 35.61 -10.44
CA ASN A 2 20.27 36.70 -9.53
C ASN A 2 20.61 36.33 -8.07
N GLU A 3 21.14 37.26 -7.28
CA GLU A 3 21.51 37.02 -5.87
C GLU A 3 20.33 36.50 -5.02
N GLN A 4 19.11 36.88 -5.38
CA GLN A 4 17.89 36.38 -4.76
C GLN A 4 17.73 34.86 -4.93
N LEU A 5 18.07 34.30 -6.09
CA LEU A 5 18.01 32.84 -6.31
C LEU A 5 19.04 32.10 -5.45
N MET A 6 20.21 32.69 -5.23
CA MET A 6 21.25 32.15 -4.35
C MET A 6 20.81 32.15 -2.88
N SER A 7 20.02 33.14 -2.44
CA SER A 7 19.48 33.17 -1.06
C SER A 7 18.43 32.10 -0.77
N PHE A 8 17.66 31.66 -1.77
CA PHE A 8 16.66 30.58 -1.61
C PHE A 8 17.26 29.17 -1.78
N LEU A 9 18.50 29.07 -2.26
CA LEU A 9 19.17 27.81 -2.55
C LEU A 9 19.22 26.87 -1.32
N PRO A 10 19.58 27.32 -0.10
CA PRO A 10 19.59 26.44 1.08
C PRO A 10 18.19 25.91 1.44
N MET A 11 17.15 26.73 1.28
CA MET A 11 15.78 26.36 1.59
C MET A 11 15.26 25.32 0.59
N ILE A 12 15.51 25.52 -0.70
CA ILE A 12 15.12 24.57 -1.76
C ILE A 12 15.82 23.22 -1.55
N VAL A 13 17.12 23.21 -1.19
CA VAL A 13 17.87 21.98 -0.92
C VAL A 13 17.24 21.20 0.24
N ILE A 14 16.90 21.86 1.35
CA ILE A 14 16.26 21.22 2.50
C ILE A 14 14.89 20.66 2.12
N PHE A 15 14.07 21.40 1.37
CA PHE A 15 12.78 20.92 0.87
C PHE A 15 12.92 19.68 -0.01
N VAL A 16 13.87 19.68 -0.93
CA VAL A 16 14.14 18.52 -1.81
C VAL A 16 14.60 17.31 -1.00
N LEU A 17 15.46 17.51 0.00
CA LEU A 17 15.92 16.43 0.89
C LEU A 17 14.78 15.82 1.70
N PHE A 18 13.94 16.64 2.34
CA PHE A 18 12.78 16.14 3.09
C PHE A 18 11.72 15.52 2.19
N TRP A 19 11.45 16.10 1.02
CA TRP A 19 10.54 15.52 0.03
C TRP A 19 11.03 14.14 -0.38
N PHE A 20 12.31 13.99 -0.69
CA PHE A 20 12.87 12.71 -1.06
C PHE A 20 12.83 11.70 0.09
N LEU A 21 13.16 12.12 1.32
CA LEU A 21 13.14 11.24 2.48
C LEU A 21 11.73 10.77 2.86
N LEU A 22 10.70 11.59 2.69
CA LEU A 22 9.33 11.24 3.10
C LEU A 22 8.49 10.64 1.97
N VAL A 23 8.57 11.21 0.76
CA VAL A 23 7.72 10.81 -0.37
C VAL A 23 8.20 9.50 -1.00
N ARG A 24 9.52 9.32 -1.16
CA ARG A 24 10.06 8.08 -1.75
C ARG A 24 9.69 6.81 -0.97
N PRO A 25 9.84 6.73 0.37
CA PRO A 25 9.45 5.52 1.09
C PRO A 25 7.93 5.31 1.08
N GLN A 26 7.12 6.37 1.07
CA GLN A 26 5.67 6.24 0.95
C GLN A 26 5.28 5.63 -0.40
N GLN A 27 5.85 6.13 -1.50
CA GLN A 27 5.62 5.57 -2.84
C GLN A 27 6.03 4.10 -2.93
N LYS A 28 7.15 3.72 -2.29
CA LYS A 28 7.60 2.32 -2.24
C LYS A 28 6.59 1.43 -1.50
N LYS A 29 6.15 1.83 -0.31
CA LYS A 29 5.15 1.09 0.48
C LYS A 29 3.81 0.94 -0.25
N MET A 30 3.33 2.00 -0.91
CA MET A 30 2.10 1.95 -1.70
C MET A 30 2.21 0.98 -2.88
N LYS A 31 3.35 0.99 -3.57
CA LYS A 31 3.61 0.08 -4.70
C LYS A 31 3.68 -1.38 -4.23
N GLU A 32 4.36 -1.63 -3.11
CA GLU A 32 4.45 -2.97 -2.50
C GLU A 32 3.06 -3.48 -2.09
N HIS A 33 2.24 -2.63 -1.45
CA HIS A 33 0.87 -2.99 -1.07
C HIS A 33 0.00 -3.32 -2.30
N LYS A 34 0.07 -2.49 -3.35
CA LYS A 34 -0.64 -2.73 -4.62
C LYS A 34 -0.21 -4.05 -5.26
N THR A 35 1.10 -4.32 -5.28
CA THR A 35 1.66 -5.56 -5.86
C THR A 35 1.22 -6.78 -5.05
N MET A 36 1.19 -6.68 -3.71
CA MET A 36 0.69 -7.75 -2.84
C MET A 36 -0.78 -8.04 -3.12
N LEU A 37 -1.63 -7.00 -3.22
CA LEU A 37 -3.05 -7.18 -3.55
C LEU A 37 -3.21 -7.82 -4.93
N GLU A 38 -2.48 -7.38 -5.94
CA GLU A 38 -2.50 -7.95 -7.30
C GLU A 38 -2.03 -9.41 -7.36
N ALA A 39 -1.13 -9.82 -6.46
CA ALA A 39 -0.64 -11.19 -6.37
C ALA A 39 -1.64 -12.16 -5.73
N LEU A 40 -2.70 -11.68 -5.06
CA LEU A 40 -3.69 -12.53 -4.40
C LEU A 40 -4.50 -13.35 -5.41
N GLN A 41 -4.62 -14.65 -5.17
CA GLN A 41 -5.38 -15.59 -5.98
C GLN A 41 -6.40 -16.37 -5.14
N LYS A 42 -7.40 -16.95 -5.82
CA LYS A 42 -8.35 -17.86 -5.16
C LYS A 42 -7.60 -19.09 -4.66
N GLY A 43 -7.86 -19.48 -3.42
CA GLY A 43 -7.20 -20.59 -2.75
C GLY A 43 -6.04 -20.19 -1.85
N ASP A 44 -5.56 -18.95 -1.92
CA ASP A 44 -4.49 -18.45 -1.06
C ASP A 44 -4.97 -18.32 0.38
N GLU A 45 -4.08 -18.67 1.32
CA GLU A 45 -4.26 -18.38 2.74
C GLU A 45 -3.76 -16.97 3.04
N VAL A 46 -4.61 -16.17 3.68
CA VAL A 46 -4.35 -14.77 3.98
C VAL A 46 -4.60 -14.46 5.44
N VAL A 47 -3.86 -13.47 5.94
CA VAL A 47 -4.08 -12.87 7.24
C VAL A 47 -4.59 -11.46 7.03
N THR A 48 -5.79 -11.19 7.53
CA THR A 48 -6.39 -9.84 7.51
C THR A 48 -5.67 -8.93 8.50
N GLN A 49 -5.83 -7.61 8.35
CA GLN A 49 -5.22 -6.63 9.28
C GLN A 49 -5.67 -6.80 10.74
N ALA A 50 -6.84 -7.38 10.97
CA ALA A 50 -7.37 -7.69 12.30
C ALA A 50 -6.81 -9.01 12.89
N GLY A 51 -5.91 -9.69 12.18
CA GLY A 51 -5.32 -10.96 12.62
C GLY A 51 -6.15 -12.20 12.30
N MET A 52 -7.28 -12.07 11.58
CA MET A 52 -8.07 -13.23 11.15
C MET A 52 -7.34 -13.95 10.02
N ILE A 53 -7.24 -15.27 10.13
CA ILE A 53 -6.66 -16.16 9.12
C ILE A 53 -7.81 -16.82 8.37
N GLY A 54 -7.71 -16.88 7.05
CA GLY A 54 -8.69 -17.55 6.22
C GLY A 54 -8.18 -17.80 4.81
N ARG A 55 -9.03 -18.39 3.98
CA ARG A 55 -8.72 -18.73 2.59
C ARG A 55 -9.55 -17.91 1.63
N ILE A 56 -8.95 -17.38 0.58
CA ILE A 56 -9.69 -16.65 -0.47
C ILE A 56 -10.56 -17.63 -1.25
N THR A 57 -11.88 -17.45 -1.21
CA THR A 57 -12.83 -18.26 -2.00
C THR A 57 -13.30 -17.52 -3.26
N LYS A 58 -13.43 -16.20 -3.19
CA LYS A 58 -13.76 -15.34 -4.34
C LYS A 58 -12.92 -14.08 -4.35
N LEU A 59 -12.62 -13.61 -5.55
CA LEU A 59 -11.83 -12.42 -5.81
C LEU A 59 -12.52 -11.68 -6.95
N ASP A 60 -13.01 -10.49 -6.67
CA ASP A 60 -13.58 -9.54 -7.62
C ASP A 60 -12.68 -8.28 -7.66
N ASP A 61 -12.94 -7.37 -8.58
CA ASP A 61 -12.08 -6.18 -8.78
C ASP A 61 -11.92 -5.34 -7.50
N ASN A 62 -13.03 -5.13 -6.79
CA ASN A 62 -13.08 -4.29 -5.59
C ASN A 62 -13.26 -5.06 -4.29
N ASN A 63 -13.56 -6.36 -4.35
CA ASN A 63 -13.94 -7.15 -3.19
C ASN A 63 -13.20 -8.49 -3.14
N VAL A 64 -12.90 -8.95 -1.94
CA VAL A 64 -12.31 -10.27 -1.68
C VAL A 64 -13.18 -11.00 -0.68
N THR A 65 -13.58 -12.23 -1.00
CA THR A 65 -14.30 -13.11 -0.09
C THR A 65 -13.34 -14.11 0.51
N VAL A 66 -13.29 -14.14 1.85
CA VAL A 66 -12.42 -15.01 2.62
C VAL A 66 -13.27 -15.95 3.47
N GLU A 67 -13.04 -17.25 3.35
CA GLU A 67 -13.59 -18.25 4.25
C GLU A 67 -12.71 -18.35 5.51
N VAL A 68 -13.32 -18.09 6.66
CA VAL A 68 -12.63 -18.08 7.97
C VAL A 68 -12.98 -19.31 8.82
N ALA A 69 -14.09 -19.97 8.52
CA ALA A 69 -14.52 -21.22 9.12
C ALA A 69 -15.47 -21.94 8.14
N LYS A 70 -15.72 -23.23 8.36
CA LYS A 70 -16.58 -24.03 7.50
C LYS A 70 -17.96 -23.37 7.31
N ASN A 71 -18.30 -23.03 6.06
CA ASN A 71 -19.52 -22.30 5.67
C ASN A 71 -19.63 -20.85 6.20
N VAL A 72 -18.53 -20.23 6.62
CA VAL A 72 -18.49 -18.83 7.06
C VAL A 72 -17.56 -18.05 6.13
N GLU A 73 -18.18 -17.30 5.21
CA GLU A 73 -17.49 -16.39 4.29
C GLU A 73 -17.69 -14.93 4.74
N ILE A 74 -16.62 -14.13 4.68
CA ILE A 74 -16.64 -12.70 4.95
C ILE A 74 -16.11 -11.96 3.73
N GLN A 75 -16.79 -10.90 3.32
CA GLN A 75 -16.39 -10.06 2.20
C GLN A 75 -15.66 -8.81 2.71
N PHE A 76 -14.50 -8.53 2.13
CA PHE A 76 -13.67 -7.38 2.42
C PHE A 76 -13.54 -6.51 1.16
N GLN A 77 -13.48 -5.20 1.35
CA GLN A 77 -13.15 -4.25 0.27
C GLN A 77 -11.63 -4.12 0.14
N ARG A 78 -11.15 -4.07 -1.10
CA ARG A 78 -9.73 -3.89 -1.44
C ARG A 78 -9.24 -2.45 -1.25
#